data_AF-A0AAX2M6X0-F1
#
_entry.id   AF-A0AAX2M6X0-F1
#
_cell.length_a   1.000
_cell.length_b   1.000
_cell.length_c   1.000
_cell.angle_alpha   90.00
_cell.angle_beta   90.00
_cell.angle_gamma   90.00
#
_symmetry.space_group_name_H-M   'P 1'
#
loop_
_entity.id
_entity.type
_entity.pdbx_description
1 polymer ?
#
loop_
_entity_poly.entity_id
_entity_poly.type
_entity_poly.pdbx_seq_one_letter_code
_entity_poly.pdbx_strand_id
1 'polypeptide(L)'
;MSAGYRSMAISASDRERGQQSMAMLALAALGVVYGDLGTSPLYALQEAFNGDHGVRPTPDNVVGVVSLFLWSLILMVSVKYVMVLMRADNKGEGGILALLAQITGGRSGDGRRVAVGWVLLGLAGAAMLYGDGVITPAVSVLSAMEGLQVATPALAAYVVPATVVILAMLFMIQPFGSGRVGAAFGPILAAWFVAIAALGLAQLWRNPAILQAVNPWHGIAYFQRNGFAGFVSLARWCCA
;
A
#
# COMPACT_ATOMS: atom_id res chain seq x y z
N MET A 1 48.61 11.79 27.90
CA MET A 1 47.24 11.31 28.22
C MET A 1 46.16 11.85 27.24
N SER A 2 46.50 12.25 26.01
CA SER A 2 45.57 12.93 25.07
C SER A 2 45.18 12.07 23.84
N ALA A 3 45.93 11.01 23.50
CA ALA A 3 45.68 10.18 22.33
C ALA A 3 44.48 9.22 22.48
N GLY A 4 44.21 8.72 23.70
CA GLY A 4 43.11 7.78 23.98
C GLY A 4 41.72 8.41 23.89
N TYR A 5 41.58 9.68 24.28
CA TYR A 5 40.30 10.40 24.21
C TYR A 5 39.85 10.67 22.77
N ARG A 6 40.82 10.91 21.86
CA ARG A 6 40.56 11.15 20.44
C ARG A 6 40.11 9.88 19.70
N SER A 7 40.65 8.72 20.08
CA SER A 7 40.26 7.42 19.49
C SER A 7 38.85 7.00 19.91
N MET A 8 38.46 7.25 21.17
CA MET A 8 37.12 6.92 21.67
C MET A 8 36.03 7.85 21.10
N ALA A 9 36.34 9.14 20.89
CA ALA A 9 35.44 10.10 20.26
C ALA A 9 35.16 9.78 18.78
N ILE A 10 36.17 9.30 18.04
CA ILE A 10 36.00 8.87 16.63
C ILE A 10 35.11 7.62 16.58
N SER A 11 35.33 6.63 17.45
CA SER A 11 34.52 5.41 17.51
C SER A 11 33.06 5.63 17.92
N ALA A 12 32.80 6.59 18.81
CA ALA A 12 31.44 7.00 19.18
C ALA A 12 30.74 7.71 18.00
N SER A 13 31.44 8.62 17.31
CA SER A 13 30.89 9.34 16.16
C SER A 13 30.59 8.44 14.96
N ASP A 14 31.40 7.41 14.70
CA ASP A 14 31.15 6.42 13.65
C ASP A 14 30.01 5.46 14.00
N ARG A 15 29.84 5.11 15.28
CA ARG A 15 28.68 4.33 15.74
C ARG A 15 27.38 5.12 15.65
N GLU A 16 27.37 6.39 16.04
CA GLU A 16 26.19 7.25 15.91
C GLU A 16 25.84 7.50 14.44
N ARG A 17 26.84 7.75 13.59
CA ARG A 17 26.63 7.95 12.14
C ARG A 17 26.17 6.66 11.45
N GLY A 18 26.67 5.50 11.89
CA GLY A 18 26.22 4.18 11.45
C GLY A 18 24.79 3.85 11.92
N GLN A 19 24.44 4.15 13.17
CA GLN A 19 23.08 3.97 13.70
C GLN A 19 22.07 4.93 13.05
N GLN A 20 22.44 6.19 12.82
CA GLN A 20 21.59 7.15 12.10
C GLN A 20 21.39 6.74 10.64
N SER A 21 22.43 6.20 9.99
CA SER A 21 22.32 5.64 8.64
C SER A 21 21.37 4.43 8.61
N MET A 22 21.50 3.50 9.58
CA MET A 22 20.61 2.33 9.68
C MET A 22 19.17 2.72 10.03
N ALA A 23 18.97 3.66 10.95
CA ALA A 23 17.63 4.16 11.29
C ALA A 23 16.98 4.88 10.11
N MET A 24 17.73 5.67 9.35
CA MET A 24 17.24 6.36 8.15
C MET A 24 16.93 5.37 7.03
N LEU A 25 17.75 4.34 6.84
CA LEU A 25 17.50 3.26 5.88
C LEU A 25 16.28 2.42 6.28
N ALA A 26 16.13 2.10 7.57
CA ALA A 26 14.96 1.41 8.10
C ALA A 26 13.69 2.25 7.94
N LEU A 27 13.76 3.55 8.22
CA LEU A 27 12.64 4.48 8.06
C LEU A 27 12.28 4.68 6.58
N ALA A 28 13.27 4.69 5.67
CA ALA A 28 13.03 4.67 4.23
C ALA A 28 12.36 3.37 3.78
N ALA A 29 12.86 2.21 4.23
CA ALA A 29 12.27 0.90 3.90
C ALA A 29 10.85 0.75 4.45
N LEU A 30 10.63 1.12 5.71
CA LEU A 30 9.30 1.16 6.32
C LEU A 30 8.40 2.16 5.58
N GLY A 31 8.91 3.35 5.25
CA GLY A 31 8.18 4.34 4.48
C GLY A 31 7.71 3.78 3.14
N VAL A 32 8.59 3.13 2.38
CA VAL A 32 8.24 2.54 1.08
C VAL A 32 7.18 1.44 1.24
N VAL A 33 7.36 0.52 2.19
CA VAL A 33 6.43 -0.62 2.39
C VAL A 33 5.08 -0.17 2.96
N TYR A 34 5.09 0.70 3.96
CA TYR A 34 3.86 1.19 4.59
C TYR A 34 3.18 2.29 3.77
N GLY A 35 3.92 3.04 2.95
CA GLY A 35 3.38 4.05 2.06
C GLY A 35 2.41 3.43 1.06
N ASP A 36 2.80 2.34 0.42
CA ASP A 36 1.96 1.58 -0.50
C ASP A 36 0.68 1.05 0.19
N LEU A 37 0.85 0.41 1.35
CA LEU A 37 -0.24 -0.07 2.21
C LEU A 37 -1.17 1.04 2.73
N GLY A 38 -0.65 2.26 2.91
CA GLY A 38 -1.39 3.39 3.46
C GLY A 38 -2.15 4.19 2.41
N THR A 39 -1.68 4.20 1.16
CA THR A 39 -2.35 4.91 0.05
C THR A 39 -3.52 4.14 -0.54
N SER A 40 -3.45 2.81 -0.55
CA SER A 40 -4.52 1.95 -1.09
C SER A 40 -5.88 2.16 -0.43
N PRO A 41 -5.99 2.31 0.91
CA PRO A 41 -7.23 2.70 1.56
C PRO A 41 -7.85 4.01 1.11
N LEU A 42 -7.01 5.01 0.81
CA LEU A 42 -7.48 6.34 0.43
C LEU A 42 -8.11 6.33 -0.96
N TYR A 43 -7.49 5.62 -1.92
CA TYR A 43 -8.09 5.44 -3.25
C TYR A 43 -9.40 4.63 -3.15
N ALA A 44 -9.41 3.53 -2.40
CA ALA A 44 -10.57 2.66 -2.30
C ALA A 44 -11.78 3.37 -1.69
N LEU A 45 -11.55 4.22 -0.68
CA LEU A 45 -12.58 5.08 -0.09
C LEU A 45 -13.03 6.16 -1.08
N GLN A 46 -12.13 6.76 -1.85
CA GLN A 46 -12.47 7.75 -2.86
C GLN A 46 -13.36 7.15 -3.97
N GLU A 47 -13.03 5.97 -4.47
CA GLU A 47 -13.81 5.21 -5.47
C GLU A 47 -15.17 4.74 -4.93
N ALA A 48 -15.29 4.52 -3.61
CA ALA A 48 -16.57 4.14 -3.00
C ALA A 48 -17.63 5.26 -3.08
N PHE A 49 -17.19 6.52 -3.07
CA PHE A 49 -18.08 7.70 -3.11
C PHE A 49 -18.09 8.40 -4.47
N ASN A 50 -17.02 8.29 -5.26
CA ASN A 50 -16.88 8.91 -6.57
C ASN A 50 -16.95 7.85 -7.69
N GLY A 51 -17.91 7.99 -8.62
CA GLY A 51 -18.06 7.11 -9.77
C GLY A 51 -19.53 6.94 -10.18
N ASP A 52 -19.78 6.36 -11.36
CA ASP A 52 -21.13 6.17 -11.93
C ASP A 52 -22.09 5.37 -11.02
N HIS A 53 -21.56 4.62 -10.05
CA HIS A 53 -22.32 3.79 -9.08
C HIS A 53 -21.97 4.15 -7.62
N GLY A 54 -21.38 5.34 -7.39
CA GLY A 54 -21.02 5.82 -6.07
C GLY A 54 -22.26 5.94 -5.16
N VAL A 55 -22.14 5.45 -3.92
CA VAL A 55 -23.26 5.50 -3.00
C VAL A 55 -23.38 6.91 -2.42
N ARG A 56 -24.62 7.44 -2.37
CA ARG A 56 -24.85 8.79 -1.84
C ARG A 56 -24.22 8.93 -0.45
N PRO A 57 -23.43 9.99 -0.19
CA PRO A 57 -22.77 10.21 1.09
C PRO A 57 -23.78 10.67 2.16
N THR A 58 -24.68 9.77 2.54
CA THR A 58 -25.53 9.90 3.73
C THR A 58 -24.78 9.38 4.95
N PRO A 59 -25.06 9.87 6.17
CA PRO A 59 -24.37 9.44 7.39
C PRO A 59 -24.36 7.91 7.57
N ASP A 60 -25.49 7.25 7.30
CA ASP A 60 -25.62 5.79 7.38
C ASP A 60 -24.72 5.05 6.38
N ASN A 61 -24.62 5.56 5.15
CA ASN A 61 -23.81 4.93 4.11
C ASN A 61 -22.31 5.13 4.38
N VAL A 62 -21.92 6.29 4.90
CA VAL A 62 -20.52 6.57 5.27
C VAL A 62 -20.07 5.61 6.38
N VAL A 63 -20.86 5.45 7.44
CA VAL A 63 -20.54 4.53 8.53
C VAL A 63 -20.51 3.07 8.05
N GLY A 64 -21.45 2.69 7.17
CA GLY A 64 -21.50 1.35 6.57
C GLY A 64 -20.29 1.03 5.67
N VAL A 65 -19.89 1.95 4.79
CA VAL A 65 -18.72 1.79 3.91
C VAL A 65 -17.43 1.72 4.72
N VAL A 66 -17.24 2.64 5.68
CA VAL A 66 -16.05 2.64 6.55
C VAL A 66 -15.97 1.34 7.37
N SER A 67 -17.11 0.82 7.84
CA SER A 67 -17.20 -0.45 8.55
C SER A 67 -16.79 -1.64 7.68
N LEU A 68 -17.35 -1.74 6.46
CA LEU A 68 -16.99 -2.79 5.50
C LEU A 68 -15.50 -2.73 5.13
N PHE A 69 -15.00 -1.52 4.91
CA PHE A 69 -13.60 -1.30 4.56
C PHE A 69 -12.67 -1.76 5.70
N LEU A 70 -12.95 -1.34 6.93
CA LEU A 70 -12.18 -1.73 8.12
C LEU A 70 -12.17 -3.24 8.32
N TRP A 71 -13.33 -3.90 8.27
CA TRP A 71 -13.42 -5.34 8.45
C TRP A 71 -12.84 -6.12 7.27
N SER A 72 -12.97 -5.62 6.05
CA SER A 72 -12.33 -6.21 4.87
C SER A 72 -10.80 -6.19 5.00
N LEU A 73 -10.20 -5.08 5.41
CA LEU A 73 -8.75 -5.00 5.66
C LEU A 73 -8.32 -5.94 6.79
N ILE A 74 -9.05 -5.96 7.91
CA ILE A 74 -8.74 -6.85 9.04
C ILE A 74 -8.79 -8.30 8.60
N LEU A 75 -9.84 -8.71 7.88
CA LEU A 75 -9.98 -10.07 7.40
C LEU A 75 -8.94 -10.39 6.33
N MET A 76 -8.68 -9.49 5.39
CA MET A 76 -7.67 -9.68 4.34
C MET A 76 -6.28 -9.88 4.97
N VAL A 77 -5.85 -8.99 5.86
CA VAL A 77 -4.54 -9.11 6.52
C VAL A 77 -4.51 -10.34 7.43
N SER A 78 -5.50 -10.53 8.29
CA SER A 78 -5.48 -11.63 9.28
C SER A 78 -5.63 -13.00 8.65
N VAL A 79 -6.50 -13.16 7.66
CA VAL A 79 -6.78 -14.46 7.02
C VAL A 79 -5.81 -14.73 5.89
N LYS A 80 -5.65 -13.80 4.93
CA LYS A 80 -4.80 -14.03 3.75
C LYS A 80 -3.33 -14.11 4.13
N TYR A 81 -2.81 -13.18 4.93
CA TYR A 81 -1.38 -13.19 5.25
C TYR A 81 -1.02 -14.33 6.21
N VAL A 82 -1.80 -14.56 7.27
CA VAL A 82 -1.47 -15.63 8.23
C VAL A 82 -1.69 -17.02 7.62
N MET A 83 -2.76 -17.25 6.85
CA MET A 83 -2.99 -18.59 6.30
C MET A 83 -2.13 -18.91 5.08
N VAL A 84 -1.78 -17.92 4.25
CA VAL A 84 -1.03 -18.17 3.01
C VAL A 84 0.46 -17.92 3.21
N LEU A 85 0.86 -16.76 3.75
CA LEU A 85 2.27 -16.38 3.84
C LEU A 85 3.00 -17.17 4.93
N MET A 86 2.41 -17.33 6.12
CA MET A 86 3.04 -18.09 7.22
C MET A 86 2.98 -19.61 7.02
N ARG A 87 2.17 -20.11 6.07
CA ARG A 87 2.15 -21.54 5.69
C ARG A 87 3.04 -21.85 4.48
N ALA A 88 3.34 -20.86 3.66
CA ALA A 88 4.19 -20.98 2.48
C ALA A 88 5.65 -20.59 2.78
N ASP A 89 6.19 -21.11 3.88
CA ASP A 89 7.57 -20.90 4.27
C ASP A 89 8.43 -22.06 3.75
N ASN A 90 9.43 -21.74 2.93
CA ASN A 90 10.43 -22.71 2.49
C ASN A 90 11.78 -22.33 3.07
N LYS A 91 12.10 -22.90 4.24
CA LYS A 91 13.41 -22.72 4.92
C LYS A 91 13.79 -21.25 5.15
N GLY A 92 12.84 -20.37 5.44
CA GLY A 92 13.12 -18.99 5.85
C GLY A 92 13.23 -17.98 4.71
N GLU A 93 13.01 -18.37 3.45
CA GLU A 93 12.73 -17.43 2.37
C GLU A 93 11.21 -17.36 2.15
N GLY A 94 10.60 -16.23 2.51
CA GLY A 94 9.19 -15.97 2.29
C GLY A 94 8.95 -15.28 0.94
N GLY A 95 7.80 -15.55 0.32
CA GLY A 95 7.31 -14.79 -0.83
C GLY A 95 7.13 -15.60 -2.12
N ILE A 96 6.65 -14.93 -3.17
CA ILE A 96 6.30 -15.56 -4.45
C ILE A 96 7.52 -16.22 -5.13
N LEU A 97 8.72 -15.65 -4.92
CA LEU A 97 9.99 -16.15 -5.45
C LEU A 97 10.45 -17.43 -4.75
N ALA A 98 10.22 -17.55 -3.44
CA ALA A 98 10.52 -18.77 -2.69
C ALA A 98 9.56 -19.92 -3.04
N LEU A 99 8.28 -19.59 -3.28
CA LEU A 99 7.29 -20.52 -3.83
C LEU A 99 7.68 -21.00 -5.24
N LEU A 100 8.11 -20.06 -6.11
CA LEU A 100 8.66 -20.33 -7.44
C LEU A 100 9.88 -21.27 -7.38
N ALA A 101 10.83 -21.02 -6.48
CA ALA A 101 12.04 -21.81 -6.29
C ALA A 101 11.77 -23.19 -5.68
N GLN A 102 10.79 -23.31 -4.76
CA GLN A 102 10.40 -24.60 -4.17
C GLN A 102 9.67 -25.49 -5.18
N ILE A 103 8.83 -24.88 -6.01
CA ILE A 103 8.10 -25.56 -7.09
C ILE A 103 9.06 -26.09 -8.17
N THR A 104 10.12 -25.35 -8.49
CA THR A 104 11.12 -25.76 -9.50
C THR A 104 12.27 -26.61 -8.93
N GLY A 105 12.64 -26.43 -7.66
CA GLY A 105 13.77 -27.12 -7.02
C GLY A 105 13.42 -28.43 -6.30
N GLY A 106 12.15 -28.69 -5.97
CA GLY A 106 11.75 -29.78 -5.09
C GLY A 106 11.45 -31.15 -5.74
N ARG A 107 11.34 -31.25 -7.07
CA ARG A 107 10.85 -32.49 -7.71
C ARG A 107 11.52 -32.79 -9.05
N SER A 108 12.77 -33.24 -8.99
CA SER A 108 13.56 -33.76 -10.13
C SER A 108 13.07 -35.11 -10.69
N GLY A 109 11.78 -35.45 -10.56
CA GLY A 109 11.25 -36.77 -10.92
C GLY A 109 9.93 -36.79 -11.72
N ASP A 110 9.21 -35.68 -11.83
CA ASP A 110 7.92 -35.65 -12.53
C ASP A 110 8.07 -35.28 -14.02
N GLY A 111 7.30 -35.95 -14.88
CA GLY A 111 7.40 -35.86 -16.33
C GLY A 111 7.32 -34.42 -16.87
N ARG A 112 7.97 -34.18 -18.02
CA ARG A 112 8.16 -32.88 -18.69
C ARG A 112 6.91 -31.99 -18.78
N ARG A 113 5.70 -32.54 -18.78
CA ARG A 113 4.43 -31.79 -18.76
C ARG A 113 4.14 -31.12 -17.41
N VAL A 114 4.46 -31.77 -16.30
CA VAL A 114 4.28 -31.24 -14.94
C VAL A 114 5.29 -30.12 -14.69
N ALA A 115 6.54 -30.30 -15.12
CA ALA A 115 7.58 -29.27 -15.05
C ALA A 115 7.20 -27.99 -15.83
N VAL A 116 6.63 -28.13 -17.04
CA VAL A 116 6.15 -26.98 -17.83
C VAL A 116 4.99 -26.25 -17.15
N GLY A 117 4.03 -26.98 -16.56
CA GLY A 117 2.91 -26.36 -15.84
C GLY A 117 3.36 -25.49 -14.66
N TRP A 118 4.34 -25.97 -13.91
CA TRP A 118 4.94 -25.24 -12.78
C TRP A 118 5.72 -24.00 -13.21
N VAL A 119 6.48 -24.09 -14.30
CA VAL A 119 7.18 -22.93 -14.89
C VAL A 119 6.18 -21.87 -15.36
N LEU A 120 5.08 -22.27 -16.00
CA LEU A 120 4.04 -21.34 -16.45
C LEU A 120 3.34 -20.65 -15.27
N LEU A 121 3.04 -21.38 -14.20
CA LEU A 121 2.46 -20.81 -12.98
C LEU A 121 3.41 -19.81 -12.33
N GLY A 122 4.70 -20.14 -12.30
CA GLY A 122 5.74 -19.24 -11.83
C GLY A 122 5.89 -17.97 -12.67
N LEU A 123 5.90 -18.11 -14.00
CA LEU A 123 5.95 -16.98 -14.93
C LEU A 123 4.71 -16.10 -14.80
N ALA A 124 3.53 -16.70 -14.61
CA ALA A 124 2.29 -15.97 -14.36
C ALA A 124 2.37 -15.17 -13.05
N GLY A 125 2.87 -15.76 -11.97
CA GLY A 125 3.08 -15.07 -10.69
C GLY A 125 4.07 -13.91 -10.80
N ALA A 126 5.20 -14.09 -11.50
CA ALA A 126 6.18 -13.04 -11.75
C ALA A 126 5.60 -11.90 -12.61
N ALA A 127 4.79 -12.22 -13.62
CA ALA A 127 4.12 -11.24 -14.47
C ALA A 127 3.08 -10.42 -13.68
N MET A 128 2.32 -11.05 -12.78
CA MET A 128 1.37 -10.34 -11.90
C MET A 128 2.10 -9.40 -10.94
N LEU A 129 3.21 -9.83 -10.33
CA LEU A 129 4.02 -8.98 -9.45
C LEU A 129 4.62 -7.78 -10.21
N TYR A 130 5.09 -8.01 -11.44
CA TYR A 130 5.62 -6.92 -12.27
C TYR A 130 4.50 -5.95 -12.69
N GLY A 131 3.31 -6.48 -13.00
CA GLY A 131 2.13 -5.68 -13.30
C GLY A 131 1.74 -4.77 -12.13
N ASP A 132 1.68 -5.32 -10.92
CA ASP A 132 1.39 -4.58 -9.68
C ASP A 132 2.40 -3.43 -9.47
N GLY A 133 3.70 -3.72 -9.61
CA GLY A 133 4.77 -2.73 -9.49
C GLY A 133 4.72 -1.58 -10.52
N VAL A 134 4.08 -1.80 -11.67
CA VAL A 134 3.90 -0.76 -12.71
C VAL A 134 2.60 0.02 -12.53
N ILE A 135 1.53 -0.64 -12.07
CA ILE A 135 0.19 -0.04 -11.93
C ILE A 135 0.13 0.90 -10.73
N THR A 136 0.71 0.51 -9.59
CA THR A 136 0.60 1.25 -8.33
C THR A 136 1.04 2.72 -8.40
N PRO A 137 2.21 3.08 -8.99
CA PRO A 137 2.60 4.49 -9.13
C PRO A 137 1.63 5.29 -9.99
N ALA A 138 1.07 4.68 -11.04
CA ALA A 138 0.15 5.34 -11.94
C ALA A 138 -1.20 5.62 -11.26
N VAL A 139 -1.77 4.62 -10.57
CA VAL A 139 -3.05 4.76 -9.85
C VAL A 139 -2.90 5.75 -8.70
N SER A 140 -1.84 5.66 -7.90
CA SER A 140 -1.62 6.55 -6.76
C SER A 140 -1.52 8.03 -7.16
N VAL A 141 -0.78 8.35 -8.23
CA VAL A 141 -0.66 9.74 -8.72
C VAL A 141 -1.98 10.22 -9.34
N LEU A 142 -2.67 9.36 -10.08
CA LEU A 142 -3.97 9.70 -10.67
C LEU A 142 -5.01 10.00 -9.59
N SER A 143 -5.15 9.14 -8.58
CA SER A 143 -6.08 9.34 -7.47
C SER A 143 -5.76 10.60 -6.66
N ALA A 144 -4.47 10.93 -6.48
CA ALA A 144 -4.06 12.19 -5.86
C ALA A 144 -4.51 13.41 -6.67
N MET A 145 -4.40 13.36 -8.00
CA MET A 145 -4.87 14.43 -8.90
C MET A 145 -6.40 14.54 -8.94
N GLU A 146 -7.12 13.42 -8.89
CA GLU A 146 -8.58 13.39 -8.76
C GLU A 146 -9.05 13.94 -7.41
N GLY A 147 -8.30 13.68 -6.33
CA GLY A 147 -8.57 14.26 -5.02
C GLY A 147 -8.47 15.79 -5.02
N LEU A 148 -7.54 16.34 -5.80
CA LEU A 148 -7.38 17.79 -5.97
C LEU A 148 -8.55 18.42 -6.74
N GLN A 149 -9.17 17.70 -7.69
CA GLN A 149 -10.33 18.16 -8.44
C GLN A 149 -11.53 18.46 -7.53
N VAL A 150 -11.69 17.73 -6.43
CA VAL A 150 -12.75 17.98 -5.42
C VAL A 150 -12.62 19.38 -4.82
N ALA A 151 -11.39 19.88 -4.63
CA ALA A 151 -11.13 21.22 -4.12
C ALA A 151 -11.19 22.31 -5.21
N THR A 152 -10.89 21.97 -6.47
CA THR A 152 -10.94 22.92 -7.60
C THR A 152 -11.40 22.23 -8.90
N PRO A 153 -12.70 22.34 -9.26
CA PRO A 153 -13.27 21.67 -10.43
C PRO A 153 -12.67 22.12 -11.77
N ALA A 154 -12.07 23.32 -11.82
CA ALA A 154 -11.40 23.85 -13.01
C ALA A 154 -10.17 23.03 -13.43
N LEU A 155 -9.62 22.19 -12.55
CA LEU A 155 -8.46 21.33 -12.84
C LEU A 155 -8.85 20.01 -13.51
N ALA A 156 -10.14 19.70 -13.69
CA ALA A 156 -10.62 18.43 -14.25
C ALA A 156 -9.97 18.08 -15.61
N ALA A 157 -9.83 19.05 -16.51
CA ALA A 157 -9.22 18.84 -17.82
C ALA A 157 -7.69 18.61 -17.76
N TYR A 158 -7.06 18.96 -16.64
CA TYR A 158 -5.61 18.87 -16.44
C TYR A 158 -5.20 17.64 -15.61
N VAL A 159 -6.13 16.87 -15.05
CA VAL A 159 -5.84 15.68 -14.23
C VAL A 159 -4.96 14.67 -14.98
N VAL A 160 -5.38 14.24 -16.18
CA VAL A 160 -4.64 13.24 -16.96
C VAL A 160 -3.29 13.79 -17.47
N PRO A 161 -3.22 14.97 -18.11
CA PRO A 161 -1.95 15.54 -18.56
C PRO A 161 -0.95 15.76 -17.42
N ALA A 162 -1.40 16.28 -16.28
CA ALA A 162 -0.54 16.53 -15.13
C ALA A 162 -0.03 15.21 -14.53
N THR A 163 -0.86 14.17 -14.44
CA THR A 163 -0.44 12.84 -13.99
C THR A 163 0.69 12.28 -14.85
N VAL A 164 0.55 12.35 -16.19
CA VAL A 164 1.60 11.90 -17.12
C VAL A 164 2.89 12.69 -16.93
N VAL A 165 2.79 14.00 -16.76
CA VAL A 165 3.95 14.89 -16.54
C VAL A 165 4.64 14.61 -15.20
N ILE A 166 3.88 14.39 -14.12
CA ILE A 166 4.40 14.01 -12.81
C ILE A 166 5.13 12.67 -12.89
N LEU A 167 4.49 11.64 -13.49
CA LEU A 167 5.12 10.34 -13.67
C LEU A 167 6.39 10.44 -14.50
N ALA A 168 6.36 11.16 -15.64
CA ALA A 168 7.55 11.36 -16.47
C ALA A 168 8.69 12.01 -15.67
N MET A 169 8.42 13.05 -14.88
CA MET A 169 9.43 13.68 -14.03
C MET A 169 9.96 12.75 -12.94
N LEU A 170 9.08 12.00 -12.25
CA LEU A 170 9.47 11.05 -11.20
C LEU A 170 10.38 9.95 -11.77
N PHE A 171 10.01 9.36 -12.91
CA PHE A 171 10.81 8.33 -13.59
C PHE A 171 12.12 8.89 -14.17
N MET A 172 12.13 10.14 -14.62
CA MET A 172 13.34 10.80 -15.13
C MET A 172 14.40 11.03 -14.04
N ILE A 173 14.00 11.05 -12.76
CA ILE A 173 14.90 11.18 -11.61
C ILE A 173 15.47 9.84 -11.11
N GLN A 174 14.82 8.70 -11.44
CA GLN A 174 15.27 7.37 -11.04
C GLN A 174 16.69 6.96 -11.51
N PRO A 175 17.20 7.33 -12.71
CA PRO A 175 18.56 6.95 -13.12
C PRO A 175 19.68 7.59 -12.29
N PHE A 176 19.39 8.60 -11.44
CA PHE A 176 20.37 9.24 -10.56
C PHE A 176 20.67 8.45 -9.27
N GLY A 177 20.06 7.27 -9.10
CA GLY A 177 20.34 6.33 -8.02
C GLY A 177 19.18 6.20 -7.02
N SER A 178 18.57 5.02 -6.97
CA SER A 178 17.45 4.67 -6.10
C SER A 178 17.75 4.89 -4.60
N GLY A 179 19.01 4.75 -4.18
CA GLY A 179 19.42 4.96 -2.79
C GLY A 179 19.28 6.40 -2.30
N ARG A 180 19.59 7.40 -3.13
CA ARG A 180 19.44 8.82 -2.78
C ARG A 180 17.98 9.26 -2.80
N VAL A 181 17.23 8.76 -3.77
CA VAL A 181 15.80 9.02 -3.90
C VAL A 181 15.06 8.41 -2.70
N GLY A 182 15.30 7.14 -2.36
CA GLY A 182 14.69 6.47 -1.21
C GLY A 182 14.95 7.15 0.13
N ALA A 183 16.15 7.70 0.33
CA ALA A 183 16.48 8.46 1.55
C ALA A 183 15.67 9.76 1.69
N ALA A 184 15.31 10.42 0.58
CA ALA A 184 14.44 11.60 0.59
C ALA A 184 12.96 11.23 0.78
N PHE A 185 12.53 10.06 0.29
CA PHE A 185 11.15 9.58 0.44
C PHE A 185 10.76 9.30 1.89
N GLY A 186 11.69 8.78 2.72
CA GLY A 186 11.42 8.46 4.13
C GLY A 186 10.84 9.65 4.94
N PRO A 187 11.53 10.81 5.00
CA PRO A 187 11.02 12.00 5.67
C PRO A 187 9.70 12.53 5.08
N ILE A 188 9.54 12.49 3.76
CA ILE A 188 8.31 12.96 3.08
C ILE A 188 7.12 12.09 3.51
N LEU A 189 7.29 10.77 3.51
CA LEU A 189 6.26 9.83 3.92
C LEU A 189 5.95 9.94 5.41
N ALA A 190 6.97 10.14 6.26
CA ALA A 190 6.76 10.39 7.68
C ALA A 190 5.92 11.66 7.91
N ALA A 191 6.25 12.76 7.22
CA ALA A 191 5.48 13.99 7.29
C ALA A 191 4.03 13.79 6.80
N TRP A 192 3.84 13.03 5.73
CA TRP A 192 2.53 12.68 5.20
C TRP A 192 1.69 11.86 6.18
N PHE A 193 2.27 10.82 6.80
CA PHE A 193 1.60 10.02 7.82
C PHE A 193 1.21 10.86 9.04
N VAL A 194 2.10 11.75 9.50
CA VAL A 194 1.78 12.68 10.59
C VAL A 194 0.64 13.61 10.20
N ALA A 195 0.63 14.13 8.98
CA ALA A 195 -0.45 15.00 8.49
C ALA A 195 -1.80 14.28 8.47
N ILE A 196 -1.85 13.05 7.93
CA ILE A 196 -3.08 12.25 7.91
C ILE A 196 -3.52 11.86 9.33
N ALA A 197 -2.59 11.48 10.20
CA ALA A 197 -2.91 11.16 11.59
C ALA A 197 -3.50 12.38 12.31
N ALA A 198 -2.91 13.56 12.14
CA ALA A 198 -3.41 14.79 12.74
C ALA A 198 -4.80 15.18 12.20
N LEU A 199 -5.00 15.14 10.89
CA LEU A 199 -6.29 15.42 10.26
C LEU A 199 -7.36 14.39 10.66
N GLY A 200 -6.98 13.11 10.71
CA GLY A 200 -7.84 12.01 11.13
C GLY A 200 -8.28 12.16 12.59
N LEU A 201 -7.35 12.45 13.50
CA LEU A 201 -7.66 12.71 14.92
C LEU A 201 -8.56 13.95 15.08
N ALA A 202 -8.29 15.03 14.34
CA ALA A 202 -9.12 16.22 14.37
C ALA A 202 -10.56 15.93 13.91
N GLN A 203 -10.75 15.11 12.87
CA GLN A 203 -12.07 14.72 12.40
C GLN A 203 -12.76 13.72 13.34
N LEU A 204 -11.99 12.84 13.98
CA LEU A 204 -12.51 11.91 14.98
C LEU A 204 -13.09 12.64 16.19
N TRP A 205 -12.44 13.71 16.64
CA TRP A 205 -12.97 14.56 17.71
C TRP A 205 -14.22 15.33 17.31
N ARG A 206 -14.33 15.78 16.06
CA ARG A 206 -15.51 16.51 15.56
C ARG A 206 -16.71 15.60 15.34
N ASN A 207 -16.48 14.34 14.94
CA ASN A 207 -17.54 13.40 14.58
C ASN A 207 -17.32 12.02 15.26
N PRO A 208 -17.54 11.91 16.58
CA PRO A 208 -17.34 10.66 17.31
C PRO A 208 -18.30 9.54 16.86
N ALA A 209 -19.39 9.89 16.16
CA ALA A 209 -20.31 8.92 15.56
C ALA A 209 -19.62 7.95 14.58
N ILE A 210 -18.50 8.34 13.96
CA ILE A 210 -17.74 7.47 13.05
C ILE A 210 -17.17 6.23 13.76
N LEU A 211 -16.96 6.27 15.09
CA LEU A 211 -16.48 5.13 15.88
C LEU A 211 -17.45 3.94 15.83
N GLN A 212 -18.73 4.19 15.54
CA GLN A 212 -19.71 3.13 15.35
C GLN A 212 -19.34 2.22 14.17
N ALA A 213 -18.55 2.70 13.20
CA ALA A 213 -18.09 1.90 12.06
C ALA A 213 -17.24 0.68 12.48
N VAL A 214 -16.65 0.68 13.68
CA VAL A 214 -15.95 -0.49 14.23
C VAL A 214 -16.91 -1.69 14.40
N ASN A 215 -18.20 -1.44 14.62
CA ASN A 215 -19.19 -2.51 14.71
C ASN A 215 -19.47 -3.10 13.31
N PRO A 216 -19.17 -4.40 13.07
CA PRO A 216 -19.37 -5.04 11.76
C PRO A 216 -20.83 -5.06 11.32
N TRP A 217 -21.77 -4.88 12.25
CA TRP A 217 -23.19 -4.82 11.97
C TRP A 217 -23.54 -3.69 10.98
N HIS A 218 -22.84 -2.56 11.02
CA HIS A 218 -23.10 -1.46 10.07
C HIS A 218 -22.67 -1.80 8.66
N GLY A 219 -21.58 -2.56 8.49
CA GLY A 219 -21.18 -3.07 7.19
C GLY A 219 -22.17 -4.12 6.65
N ILE A 220 -22.65 -5.02 7.51
CA ILE A 220 -23.66 -6.02 7.13
C ILE A 220 -25.00 -5.34 6.77
N ALA A 221 -25.44 -4.35 7.57
CA ALA A 221 -26.66 -3.60 7.31
C ALA A 221 -26.56 -2.79 6.00
N TYR A 222 -25.37 -2.26 5.67
CA TYR A 222 -25.12 -1.63 4.38
C TYR A 222 -25.26 -2.63 3.22
N PHE A 223 -24.73 -3.85 3.37
CA PHE A 223 -24.85 -4.91 2.38
C PHE A 223 -26.31 -5.35 2.18
N GLN A 224 -27.09 -5.40 3.26
CA GLN A 224 -28.51 -5.73 3.22
C GLN A 224 -29.36 -4.63 2.57
N ARG A 225 -28.99 -3.35 2.75
CA ARG A 225 -29.69 -2.20 2.17
C ARG A 225 -29.36 -1.98 0.69
N ASN A 226 -28.10 -2.17 0.30
CA ASN A 226 -27.61 -1.87 -1.06
C ASN A 226 -27.45 -3.13 -1.94
N GLY A 227 -27.60 -4.34 -1.39
CA GLY A 227 -27.65 -5.59 -2.13
C GLY A 227 -26.48 -5.78 -3.10
N PHE A 228 -26.79 -6.01 -4.38
CA PHE A 228 -25.80 -6.24 -5.44
C PHE A 228 -24.86 -5.05 -5.65
N ALA A 229 -25.30 -3.82 -5.40
CA ALA A 229 -24.42 -2.65 -5.47
C ALA A 229 -23.34 -2.68 -4.37
N GLY A 230 -23.67 -3.18 -3.18
CA GLY A 230 -22.70 -3.41 -2.10
C GLY A 230 -21.65 -4.46 -2.47
N PHE A 231 -22.04 -5.51 -3.20
CA PHE A 231 -21.11 -6.51 -3.74
C PHE A 231 -20.21 -5.93 -4.85
N VAL A 232 -20.77 -5.11 -5.74
CA VAL A 232 -20.01 -4.45 -6.81
C VAL A 232 -19.00 -3.44 -6.24
N SER A 233 -19.35 -2.69 -5.20
CA SER A 233 -18.40 -1.81 -4.49
C SER A 233 -17.23 -2.60 -3.91
N LEU A 234 -17.50 -3.74 -3.26
CA LEU A 234 -16.48 -4.58 -2.64
C LEU A 234 -15.61 -5.31 -3.68
N ALA A 235 -16.21 -5.72 -4.80
CA ALA A 235 -15.49 -6.32 -5.92
C ALA A 235 -14.54 -5.33 -6.59
N ARG A 236 -14.93 -4.05 -6.71
CA ARG A 236 -14.04 -2.96 -7.17
C ARG A 236 -12.82 -2.81 -6.25
N TRP A 237 -13.02 -2.81 -4.92
CA TRP A 237 -11.93 -2.69 -3.95
C TRP A 237 -10.92 -3.84 -3.99
N CYS A 238 -11.33 -5.02 -4.45
CA CYS A 238 -10.47 -6.20 -4.53
C CYS A 238 -9.70 -6.28 -5.87
N CYS A 239 -10.16 -5.55 -6.90
CA CYS A 239 -9.64 -5.63 -8.27
C CYS A 239 -8.85 -4.39 -8.70
N ALA A 240 -8.81 -3.34 -7.88
CA ALA A 240 -8.01 -2.14 -8.10
C ALA A 240 -7.07 -1.91 -6.91
#